data_AF-A0AAV0GVR8-F1
#
_entry.id   AF-A0AAV0GVR8-F1
#
_cell.length_a   1.000
_cell.length_b   1.000
_cell.length_c   1.000
_cell.angle_alpha   90.00
_cell.angle_beta   90.00
_cell.angle_gamma   90.00
#
_symmetry.space_group_name_H-M   'P 1'
#
loop_
_entity.id
_entity.type
_entity.pdbx_description
1 polymer ?
#
loop_
_entity_poly.entity_id
_entity_poly.type
_entity_poly.pdbx_seq_one_letter_code
_entity_poly.pdbx_strand_id
1 'polypeptide(L)'
;MELLSLREHHARTLLIYYRWDVEKLLSVLVEKGKAYLYSNAGVMVDDNLSSNIRRCSSSSVSCEICMEDVPADNATRMDCGHCFCNDCEY
;
A
#
# COMPACT_ATOMS: atom_id res chain seq x y z
N MET A 1 -12.77 7.81 -17.08
CA MET A 1 -11.42 8.42 -17.07
C MET A 1 -10.92 8.28 -15.64
N GLU A 2 -9.93 7.42 -15.38
CA GLU A 2 -9.26 7.38 -14.08
C GLU A 2 -8.28 8.54 -14.00
N LEU A 3 -8.46 9.45 -13.04
CA LEU A 3 -7.67 10.69 -12.97
C LEU A 3 -6.29 10.46 -12.31
N LEU A 4 -6.28 9.63 -11.26
CA LEU A 4 -5.11 9.41 -10.41
C LEU A 4 -4.49 8.02 -10.55
N SER A 5 -5.20 7.04 -11.13
CA SER A 5 -4.77 5.64 -11.25
C SER A 5 -4.26 5.08 -9.91
N LEU A 6 -5.08 5.22 -8.87
CA LEU A 6 -4.77 4.81 -7.50
C LEU A 6 -5.57 3.58 -7.10
N ARG A 7 -5.00 2.78 -6.20
CA ARG A 7 -5.75 1.78 -5.44
C ARG A 7 -6.76 2.46 -4.53
N GLU A 8 -7.87 1.77 -4.26
CA GLU A 8 -9.00 2.32 -3.50
C GLU A 8 -8.58 2.90 -2.14
N HIS A 9 -7.72 2.22 -1.39
CA HIS A 9 -7.26 2.69 -0.09
C HIS A 9 -6.45 3.99 -0.17
N HIS A 10 -5.63 4.18 -1.21
CA HIS A 10 -4.90 5.44 -1.41
C HIS A 10 -5.85 6.57 -1.80
N ALA A 11 -6.83 6.30 -2.67
CA ALA A 11 -7.88 7.27 -3.02
C ALA A 11 -8.70 7.68 -1.78
N ARG A 12 -9.06 6.72 -0.93
CA ARG A 12 -9.76 6.97 0.33
C ARG A 12 -8.94 7.85 1.27
N THR A 13 -7.63 7.60 1.41
CA THR A 13 -6.75 8.46 2.22
C THR A 13 -6.75 9.90 1.73
N LEU A 14 -6.64 10.12 0.42
CA LEU A 14 -6.69 11.47 -0.15
C LEU A 14 -8.04 12.15 0.13
N LEU A 15 -9.15 11.46 -0.09
CA LEU A 15 -10.49 12.00 0.17
C LEU A 15 -10.65 12.35 1.65
N ILE A 16 -10.19 11.52 2.58
CA ILE A 16 -10.25 11.82 4.02
C ILE A 16 -9.37 13.03 4.36
N TYR A 17 -8.13 13.10 3.86
CA TYR A 17 -7.20 14.20 4.11
C TYR A 17 -7.78 15.55 3.64
N TYR A 18 -8.42 15.56 2.48
CA TYR A 18 -9.10 16.74 1.93
C TYR A 18 -10.53 16.91 2.46
N ARG A 19 -10.95 16.16 3.48
CA ARG A 19 -12.28 16.24 4.12
C ARG A 19 -13.43 16.08 3.12
N TRP A 20 -13.23 15.22 2.12
CA TRP A 20 -14.14 14.96 1.00
C TRP A 20 -14.41 16.17 0.09
N ASP A 21 -13.59 17.22 0.18
CA ASP A 21 -13.61 18.36 -0.74
C ASP A 21 -12.87 17.99 -2.04
N VAL A 22 -13.62 17.45 -3.00
CA VAL A 22 -13.09 17.00 -4.29
C VAL A 22 -12.54 18.16 -5.10
N GLU A 23 -13.17 19.33 -5.07
CA GLU A 23 -12.72 20.51 -5.81
C GLU A 23 -11.36 20.99 -5.33
N LYS A 24 -11.16 21.06 -4.01
CA LYS A 24 -9.87 21.40 -3.42
C LYS A 24 -8.78 20.38 -3.79
N LEU A 25 -9.10 19.09 -3.75
CA LEU A 25 -8.18 18.03 -4.14
C LEU A 25 -7.76 18.19 -5.61
N LEU A 26 -8.71 18.45 -6.51
CA LEU A 26 -8.46 18.64 -7.94
C LEU A 26 -7.66 19.92 -8.22
N SER A 27 -7.96 21.03 -7.53
CA SER A 27 -7.16 22.26 -7.63
C SER A 27 -5.70 21.99 -7.23
N VAL A 28 -5.46 21.32 -6.10
CA VAL A 28 -4.08 20.96 -5.69
C VAL A 28 -3.41 20.03 -6.70
N LEU A 29 -4.16 19.05 -7.25
CA LEU A 29 -3.64 18.16 -8.28
C LEU A 29 -3.18 18.92 -9.53
N VAL A 30 -3.99 19.88 -10.00
CA VAL A 30 -3.69 20.66 -11.21
C VAL A 30 -2.54 21.64 -10.94
N GLU A 31 -2.53 22.30 -9.79
CA GLU A 31 -1.55 23.34 -9.46
C GLU A 31 -0.18 22.79 -9.05
N LYS A 32 -0.15 21.69 -8.29
CA LYS A 32 1.06 21.16 -7.65
C LYS A 32 1.45 19.76 -8.12
N GLY A 33 0.58 19.08 -8.85
CA GLY A 33 0.83 17.75 -9.39
C GLY A 33 0.64 16.61 -8.39
N LYS A 34 0.71 15.38 -8.92
CA LYS A 34 0.47 14.13 -8.19
C LYS A 34 1.46 13.88 -7.06
N ALA A 35 2.75 14.08 -7.31
CA ALA A 35 3.79 13.80 -6.31
C ALA A 35 3.62 14.65 -5.04
N TYR A 36 3.26 15.92 -5.20
CA TYR A 36 2.96 16.80 -4.07
C TYR A 36 1.69 16.35 -3.35
N LEU A 37 0.62 16.08 -4.09
CA LEU A 37 -0.66 15.60 -3.54
C LEU A 37 -0.47 14.36 -2.67
N TYR A 38 0.30 13.39 -3.15
CA TYR A 38 0.52 12.11 -2.47
C TYR A 38 1.39 12.27 -1.22
N SER A 39 2.55 12.91 -1.35
CA SER A 39 3.48 13.10 -0.22
C SER A 39 2.86 13.94 0.91
N ASN A 40 2.09 14.97 0.57
CA ASN A 40 1.43 15.83 1.55
C ASN A 40 0.32 15.12 2.35
N ALA A 41 -0.28 14.06 1.78
CA ALA A 41 -1.26 13.21 2.45
C ALA A 41 -0.65 11.93 3.06
N GLY A 42 0.68 11.77 3.02
CA GLY A 42 1.36 10.57 3.51
C GLY A 42 1.10 9.31 2.68
N VAL A 43 0.67 9.47 1.42
CA VAL A 43 0.41 8.38 0.49
C VAL A 43 1.70 8.08 -0.27
N MET A 44 2.28 6.90 -0.06
CA MET A 44 3.35 6.38 -0.91
C MET A 44 2.75 5.50 -1.99
N VAL A 45 2.88 5.94 -3.24
CA VAL A 45 2.51 5.16 -4.43
C VAL A 45 3.82 4.68 -5.04
N ASP A 46 4.18 3.43 -4.79
CA ASP A 46 5.38 2.84 -5.37
C ASP A 46 5.02 2.07 -6.63
N ASP A 47 5.34 2.64 -7.79
CA ASP A 47 5.08 2.03 -9.10
C ASP A 47 5.94 0.76 -9.33
N ASN A 48 6.98 0.54 -8.53
CA ASN A 48 7.94 -0.56 -8.71
C ASN A 48 7.72 -1.76 -7.78
N LEU A 49 6.64 -1.75 -7.00
CA LEU A 49 6.43 -2.76 -5.98
C LEU A 49 6.26 -4.18 -6.54
N SER A 50 5.85 -4.29 -7.80
CA SER A 50 5.79 -5.58 -8.52
C SER A 50 7.15 -6.25 -8.72
N SER A 51 8.25 -5.49 -8.74
CA SER A 51 9.58 -5.98 -9.11
C SER A 51 10.33 -6.63 -7.94
N ASN A 52 9.99 -6.29 -6.68
CA ASN A 52 10.60 -6.87 -5.48
C ASN A 52 9.75 -7.96 -4.81
N ILE A 53 8.66 -8.38 -5.46
CA ILE A 53 7.86 -9.53 -5.04
C ILE A 53 8.73 -10.78 -5.19
N ARG A 54 9.42 -11.18 -4.11
CA ARG A 54 9.97 -12.54 -4.03
C ARG A 54 8.80 -13.49 -4.25
N ARG A 55 8.75 -14.19 -5.38
CA ARG A 55 7.74 -15.23 -5.61
C ARG A 55 8.02 -16.32 -4.57
N CYS A 56 7.25 -16.32 -3.49
CA CYS A 56 7.25 -17.42 -2.53
C CYS A 56 6.54 -18.58 -3.21
N SER A 57 7.27 -19.32 -4.06
CA SER A 57 6.83 -20.59 -4.63
C SER A 57 7.01 -21.74 -3.63
N SER A 58 7.33 -21.44 -2.37
CA SER A 58 7.53 -22.39 -1.29
C SER A 58 6.20 -22.65 -0.57
N SER A 59 6.02 -23.89 -0.10
CA SER A 59 4.87 -24.28 0.73
C SER A 59 4.87 -23.61 2.11
N SER A 60 6.01 -23.08 2.54
CA SER A 60 6.19 -22.36 3.80
C SER A 60 6.85 -20.99 3.60
N VAL A 61 6.60 -20.08 4.55
CA VAL A 61 7.16 -18.74 4.65
C VAL A 61 7.71 -18.55 6.06
N SER A 62 8.89 -17.96 6.18
CA SER A 62 9.48 -17.58 7.45
C SER A 62 8.96 -16.22 7.89
N CYS A 63 8.34 -16.15 9.07
CA CYS A 63 7.81 -14.90 9.60
C CYS A 63 8.92 -14.02 10.19
N GLU A 64 9.05 -12.79 9.71
CA GLU A 64 10.09 -11.85 10.18
C GLU A 64 9.84 -11.27 11.59
N ILE A 65 8.69 -11.57 12.21
CA ILE A 65 8.33 -11.13 13.57
C ILE A 65 8.71 -12.20 14.60
N CYS A 66 8.14 -13.40 14.49
CA CYS A 66 8.37 -14.50 15.45
C CYS A 66 9.52 -15.44 15.07
N MET A 67 10.09 -15.30 13.87
CA MET A 67 11.15 -16.16 13.31
C MET A 67 10.74 -17.63 13.13
N GLU A 68 9.44 -17.90 13.03
CA GLU A 68 8.89 -19.25 12.78
C GLU A 68 8.53 -19.45 11.31
N ASP A 69 8.72 -20.68 10.82
CA ASP A 69 8.28 -21.10 9.49
C ASP A 69 6.83 -21.59 9.55
N VAL A 70 5.94 -20.90 8.84
CA VAL A 70 4.51 -21.23 8.77
C VAL A 70 4.10 -21.62 7.35
N PRO A 71 3.05 -22.43 7.16
CA PRO A 71 2.46 -22.64 5.85
C PRO A 71 2.09 -21.32 5.19
N ALA A 72 2.27 -21.20 3.88
CA ALA A 72 1.95 -19.96 3.15
C ALA A 72 0.48 -19.51 3.34
N ASP A 73 -0.44 -20.47 3.52
CA ASP A 73 -1.86 -20.20 3.77
C ASP A 73 -2.12 -19.57 5.16
N ASN A 74 -1.19 -19.72 6.09
CA ASN A 74 -1.25 -19.14 7.44
C ASN A 74 -0.41 -17.85 7.55
N ALA A 75 0.00 -17.26 6.42
CA ALA A 75 0.71 -16.00 6.37
C ALA A 75 0.01 -15.00 5.45
N THR A 76 0.07 -13.73 5.81
CA THR A 76 -0.42 -12.63 4.97
C THR A 76 0.75 -11.88 4.37
N ARG A 77 0.71 -11.69 3.06
CA ARG A 77 1.66 -10.85 2.33
C ARG A 77 1.15 -9.41 2.26
N MET A 78 1.97 -8.49 2.71
CA MET A 78 1.72 -7.07 2.61
C MET A 78 2.05 -6.55 1.21
N ASP A 79 1.48 -5.41 0.85
CA ASP A 79 1.79 -4.73 -0.40
C ASP A 79 3.30 -4.54 -0.59
N CYS A 80 4.02 -4.15 0.48
CA CYS A 80 5.48 -3.97 0.48
C CYS A 80 6.29 -5.26 0.23
N GLY A 81 5.64 -6.41 0.05
CA GLY A 81 6.27 -7.69 -0.30
C GLY A 81 6.69 -8.54 0.90
N HIS A 82 6.71 -7.97 2.11
CA HIS A 82 6.95 -8.73 3.35
C HIS A 82 5.76 -9.62 3.68
N CYS A 83 6.04 -10.77 4.29
CA CYS A 83 5.04 -11.74 4.70
C CYS A 83 5.16 -12.01 6.19
N PHE A 84 4.02 -12.11 6.87
CA PHE A 84 3.95 -12.32 8.31
C PHE A 84 2.93 -13.41 8.64
N CYS A 85 3.18 -14.12 9.74
CA CYS A 85 2.24 -15.11 10.26
C CYS A 85 0.93 -14.43 10.70
N ASN A 86 -0.21 -15.10 10.54
CA ASN A 86 -1.51 -14.56 10.98
C ASN A 86 -1.69 -14.61 12.51
N ASP A 87 -0.83 -15.37 13.21
CA ASP A 87 -0.91 -15.60 14.66
C ASP A 87 -0.01 -14.65 15.48
N CYS A 88 0.70 -13.74 14.78
CA CYS A 88 1.64 -12.82 15.38
C CYS A 88 0.86 -11.67 16.04
N GLU A 89 0.63 -11.78 17.35
CA GLU A 89 -0.07 -10.76 18.16
C GLU A 89 0.91 -10.00 19.07
N TYR A 90 0.50 -8.78 19.47
CA TYR A 90 1.26 -7.85 20.33
C TYR A 90 1.24 -8.27 21.81
#